data_AF-A0A969EBC0-F1
#
_entry.id   AF-A0A969EBC0-F1
#
_cell.length_a   1.000
_cell.length_b   1.000
_cell.length_c   1.000
_cell.angle_alpha   90.00
_cell.angle_beta   90.00
_cell.angle_gamma   90.00
#
_symmetry.space_group_name_H-M   'P 1'
#
loop_
_entity.id
_entity.type
_entity.pdbx_description
1 polymer ?
#
loop_
_entity_poly.entity_id
_entity_poly.type
_entity_poly.pdbx_seq_one_letter_code
_entity_poly.pdbx_strand_id
1 'polypeptide(L)'
;MRTVALAMVTAFVIAACHNVRVKPEPTGADLSSCQMVEHFMGKTCVPQKPQRIISLYTTPLANLLALGIEPIAITPATGIEAEFPPYLADKVKGVEVIDEANYDPNLEKLLN
;
A
#
# COMPACT_ATOMS: atom_id res chain seq x y z
N MET A 1 36.48 -37.52 11.22
CA MET A 1 35.20 -37.40 10.50
C MET A 1 34.06 -36.84 11.36
N ARG A 2 33.81 -37.35 12.58
CA ARG A 2 32.73 -36.84 13.47
C ARG A 2 32.90 -35.37 13.90
N THR A 3 34.13 -34.92 14.16
CA THR A 3 34.44 -33.52 14.54
C THR A 3 34.39 -32.55 13.36
N VAL A 4 34.73 -33.01 12.16
CA VAL A 4 34.64 -32.23 10.91
C VAL A 4 33.17 -31.98 10.55
N ALA A 5 32.29 -32.98 10.75
CA ALA A 5 30.86 -32.82 10.55
C ALA A 5 30.25 -31.78 11.52
N LEU A 6 30.69 -31.75 12.78
CA LEU A 6 30.18 -30.81 13.79
C LEU A 6 30.58 -29.36 13.50
N ALA A 7 31.79 -29.13 12.96
CA ALA A 7 32.28 -27.81 12.55
C ALA A 7 31.58 -27.29 11.29
N MET A 8 31.22 -28.17 10.35
CA MET A 8 30.55 -27.79 9.11
C MET A 8 29.08 -27.40 9.34
N VAL A 9 28.40 -28.06 10.29
CA VAL A 9 27.02 -27.72 10.68
C VAL A 9 26.96 -26.36 11.37
N THR A 10 27.96 -26.01 12.20
CA THR A 10 27.99 -24.70 12.88
C THR A 10 28.21 -23.53 11.91
N ALA A 11 28.98 -23.72 10.84
CA ALA A 11 29.18 -22.70 9.82
C ALA A 11 27.89 -22.36 9.03
N PHE A 12 27.03 -23.35 8.79
CA PHE A 12 25.76 -23.15 8.06
C PHE A 12 24.73 -22.33 8.86
N VAL A 13 24.72 -22.46 10.19
CA VAL A 13 23.77 -21.73 11.05
C VAL A 13 24.06 -20.22 11.07
N ILE A 14 25.33 -19.81 10.94
CA ILE A 14 25.73 -18.39 10.96
C ILE A 14 25.33 -17.68 9.67
N ALA A 15 25.39 -18.36 8.52
CA ALA A 15 25.00 -17.79 7.23
C ALA A 15 23.48 -17.53 7.13
N ALA A 16 22.65 -18.36 7.78
CA ALA A 16 21.20 -18.21 7.77
C ALA A 16 20.68 -17.02 8.59
N CYS A 17 21.47 -16.48 9.51
CA CYS A 17 21.11 -15.29 10.29
C CYS A 17 21.42 -13.97 9.55
N HIS A 18 22.03 -14.01 8.36
CA HIS A 18 22.30 -12.81 7.59
C HIS A 18 21.04 -12.36 6.86
N ASN A 19 20.12 -11.72 7.60
CA ASN A 19 18.99 -11.00 7.03
C ASN A 19 19.52 -9.80 6.24
N VAL A 20 19.70 -9.97 4.94
CA VAL A 20 19.97 -8.86 4.01
C VAL A 20 18.75 -7.93 4.07
N ARG A 21 18.87 -6.85 4.85
CA ARG A 21 17.88 -5.78 4.86
C ARG A 21 18.05 -5.00 3.55
N VAL A 22 17.23 -5.32 2.57
CA VAL A 22 17.05 -4.46 1.39
C VAL A 22 16.49 -3.14 1.89
N LYS A 23 17.31 -2.10 1.87
CA LYS A 23 16.90 -0.74 2.17
C LYS A 23 16.12 -0.26 0.93
N PRO A 24 14.83 0.11 1.05
CA PRO A 24 14.12 0.68 -0.09
C PRO A 24 14.84 1.95 -0.53
N GLU A 25 15.19 2.05 -1.80
CA GLU A 25 15.64 3.32 -2.38
C GLU A 25 14.47 4.32 -2.34
N PRO A 26 14.66 5.51 -1.75
CA PRO A 26 13.60 6.49 -1.68
C PRO A 26 13.49 7.20 -3.02
N THR A 27 12.50 6.82 -3.82
CA THR A 27 12.03 7.65 -4.94
C THR A 27 11.01 8.65 -4.40
N GLY A 28 11.41 9.92 -4.30
CA GLY A 28 10.49 11.06 -4.45
C GLY A 28 9.59 11.50 -3.28
N ALA A 29 9.74 10.98 -2.05
CA ALA A 29 9.09 11.56 -0.88
C ALA A 29 10.13 11.90 0.19
N ASP A 30 10.08 13.13 0.72
CA ASP A 30 10.84 13.51 1.90
C ASP A 30 10.28 12.77 3.12
N LEU A 31 10.73 11.52 3.30
CA LEU A 31 10.37 10.67 4.42
C LEU A 31 11.05 11.10 5.72
N SER A 32 11.77 12.24 5.74
CA SER A 32 12.42 12.76 6.95
C SER A 32 11.41 13.13 8.04
N SER A 33 10.14 13.40 7.68
CA SER A 33 9.01 13.53 8.60
C SER A 33 7.81 12.66 8.20
N CYS A 34 7.87 11.37 8.54
CA CYS A 34 6.74 10.45 8.43
C CYS A 34 6.21 10.01 9.80
N GLN A 35 4.97 9.54 9.83
CA GLN A 35 4.35 8.87 10.96
C GLN A 35 4.30 7.37 10.67
N MET A 36 4.81 6.55 11.58
CA MET A 36 4.64 5.10 11.50
C MET A 36 3.21 4.72 11.87
N VAL A 37 2.50 4.11 10.91
CA VAL A 37 1.13 3.62 11.06
C VAL A 37 1.16 2.09 11.08
N GLU A 38 0.55 1.49 12.10
CA GLU A 38 0.31 0.05 12.18
C GLU A 38 -1.06 -0.27 11.57
N HIS A 39 -1.08 -1.26 10.70
CA HIS A 39 -2.27 -1.69 9.96
C HIS A 39 -2.25 -3.20 9.75
N PHE A 40 -3.32 -3.78 9.21
CA PHE A 40 -3.44 -5.24 9.05
C PHE A 40 -2.27 -5.89 8.29
N MET A 41 -1.71 -5.19 7.28
CA MET A 41 -0.54 -5.64 6.51
C MET A 41 0.83 -5.35 7.17
N GLY A 42 0.90 -4.94 8.44
CA GLY A 42 2.15 -4.62 9.14
C GLY A 42 2.29 -3.13 9.49
N LYS A 43 3.44 -2.53 9.20
CA LYS A 43 3.74 -1.14 9.57
C LYS A 43 4.26 -0.36 8.36
N THR A 44 3.73 0.84 8.15
CA THR A 44 4.12 1.72 7.03
C THR A 44 4.42 3.13 7.53
N CYS A 45 5.50 3.73 7.02
CA CYS A 45 5.89 5.12 7.23
C CYS A 45 5.08 6.00 6.26
N VAL A 46 4.05 6.67 6.78
CA VAL A 46 3.16 7.54 5.99
C VAL A 46 3.60 9.00 6.16
N PRO A 47 3.79 9.79 5.09
CA PRO A 47 4.13 11.20 5.20
C PRO A 47 3.13 11.97 6.06
N GLN A 48 3.59 12.93 6.88
CA GLN A 48 2.68 13.72 7.73
C GLN A 48 1.62 14.52 6.94
N LYS A 49 1.91 14.87 5.68
CA LYS A 49 1.01 15.62 4.79
C LYS A 49 0.92 14.94 3.41
N PRO A 50 0.17 13.84 3.29
CA PRO A 50 0.01 13.15 2.00
C PRO A 50 -0.66 14.08 0.97
N GLN A 51 -0.08 14.16 -0.23
CA GLN A 51 -0.58 15.00 -1.33
C GLN A 51 -1.33 14.18 -2.40
N ARG A 52 -0.98 12.90 -2.55
CA ARG A 52 -1.59 11.98 -3.52
C ARG A 52 -2.17 10.80 -2.73
N ILE A 53 -3.49 10.71 -2.69
CA ILE A 53 -4.21 9.64 -1.97
C ILE A 53 -5.10 8.93 -2.97
N ILE A 54 -5.00 7.61 -3.01
CA ILE A 54 -5.84 6.73 -3.84
C ILE A 54 -6.62 5.81 -2.91
N SER A 55 -7.92 5.67 -3.13
CA SER A 55 -8.76 4.75 -2.37
C SER A 55 -9.05 3.48 -3.15
N LEU A 56 -8.56 2.33 -2.65
CA LEU A 56 -8.72 1.03 -3.31
C LEU A 56 -9.99 0.27 -2.91
N TYR A 57 -10.89 0.89 -2.15
CA TYR A 57 -12.19 0.31 -1.80
C TYR A 57 -13.20 1.40 -1.35
N THR A 58 -14.48 1.06 -1.25
CA THR A 58 -15.54 2.02 -0.87
C THR A 58 -15.52 2.42 0.60
N THR A 59 -15.16 1.51 1.50
CA THR A 59 -15.05 1.81 2.94
C THR A 59 -13.98 2.88 3.24
N PRO A 60 -12.71 2.76 2.80
CA PRO A 60 -11.73 3.82 2.98
C PRO A 60 -12.10 5.12 2.25
N LEU A 61 -12.77 5.04 1.09
CA LEU A 61 -13.29 6.21 0.38
C LEU A 61 -14.29 6.99 1.23
N ALA A 62 -15.26 6.31 1.86
CA ALA A 62 -16.22 6.95 2.75
C ALA A 62 -15.53 7.67 3.92
N ASN A 63 -14.46 7.07 4.48
CA ASN A 63 -13.68 7.70 5.55
C ASN A 63 -12.96 8.97 5.07
N LEU A 64 -12.33 8.94 3.89
CA LEU A 64 -11.67 10.11 3.31
C LEU A 64 -12.67 11.25 3.11
N LEU A 65 -13.81 10.96 2.49
CA LEU A 65 -14.86 11.96 2.23
C LEU A 65 -15.47 12.51 3.52
N ALA A 66 -15.61 11.69 4.57
CA ALA A 66 -16.07 12.15 5.88
C ALA A 66 -15.07 13.09 6.56
N LEU A 67 -13.77 12.95 6.27
CA LEU A 67 -12.71 13.84 6.74
C LEU A 67 -12.51 15.07 5.84
N GLY A 68 -13.30 15.23 4.78
CA GLY A 68 -13.14 16.32 3.81
C GLY A 68 -11.89 16.17 2.93
N ILE A 69 -11.39 14.95 2.76
CA ILE A 69 -10.22 14.64 1.94
C ILE A 69 -10.71 14.10 0.60
N GLU A 70 -10.30 14.75 -0.48
CA GLU A 70 -10.57 14.32 -1.85
C GLU A 70 -9.42 13.46 -2.37
N PRO A 71 -9.65 12.17 -2.69
CA PRO A 71 -8.64 11.34 -3.34
C PRO A 71 -8.46 11.75 -4.80
N ILE A 72 -7.25 11.53 -5.34
CA ILE A 72 -6.97 11.77 -6.76
C ILE A 72 -7.58 10.68 -7.65
N ALA A 73 -7.77 9.50 -7.09
CA ALA A 73 -8.35 8.36 -7.77
C ALA A 73 -9.01 7.37 -6.80
N ILE A 74 -9.96 6.59 -7.31
CA ILE A 74 -10.79 5.67 -6.54
C ILE A 74 -11.04 4.37 -7.29
N THR A 75 -11.39 3.31 -6.55
CA THR A 75 -11.91 2.06 -7.12
C THR A 75 -13.30 1.74 -6.52
N PRO A 76 -14.24 1.24 -7.32
CA PRO A 76 -15.57 0.87 -6.84
C PRO A 76 -15.51 -0.47 -6.08
N ALA A 77 -16.53 -0.75 -5.26
CA ALA A 77 -16.56 -1.99 -4.46
C ALA A 77 -16.80 -3.24 -5.31
N THR A 78 -17.41 -3.07 -6.49
CA THR A 78 -17.97 -4.16 -7.30
C THR A 78 -17.10 -4.55 -8.49
N GLY A 79 -15.97 -3.87 -8.74
CA GLY A 79 -15.18 -4.09 -9.96
C GLY A 79 -15.91 -3.67 -11.25
N ILE A 80 -17.05 -2.97 -11.10
CA ILE A 80 -17.89 -2.46 -12.18
C ILE A 80 -17.81 -0.94 -12.09
N GLU A 81 -17.35 -0.34 -13.18
CA GLU A 81 -16.88 1.03 -13.38
C GLU A 81 -17.75 2.17 -12.79
N ALA A 82 -18.99 1.91 -12.35
CA ALA A 82 -19.97 2.96 -12.09
C ALA A 82 -21.02 2.73 -10.97
N GLU A 83 -20.80 1.85 -9.99
CA GLU A 83 -21.74 1.73 -8.85
C GLU A 83 -21.10 2.06 -7.51
N PHE A 84 -20.90 3.35 -7.28
CA PHE A 84 -20.79 3.85 -5.91
C PHE A 84 -22.19 3.87 -5.27
N PRO A 85 -22.31 3.53 -3.97
CA PRO A 85 -23.56 3.69 -3.26
C PRO A 85 -24.14 5.10 -3.44
N PRO A 86 -25.47 5.28 -3.49
CA PRO A 86 -26.08 6.60 -3.76
C PRO A 86 -25.60 7.72 -2.85
N TYR A 87 -25.24 7.41 -1.59
CA TYR A 87 -24.72 8.38 -0.64
C TYR A 87 -23.28 8.87 -0.94
N LEU A 88 -22.55 8.17 -1.81
CA LEU A 88 -21.21 8.55 -2.30
C LEU A 88 -21.22 9.06 -3.73
N ALA A 89 -22.21 8.68 -4.54
CA ALA A 89 -22.24 8.93 -5.98
C ALA A 89 -21.98 10.41 -6.36
N ASP A 90 -22.60 11.36 -5.65
CA ASP A 90 -22.38 12.79 -5.92
C ASP A 90 -21.01 13.31 -5.47
N LYS A 91 -20.42 12.67 -4.46
CA LYS A 91 -19.15 13.07 -3.85
C LYS A 91 -17.92 12.63 -4.65
N VAL A 92 -18.11 11.73 -5.61
CA VAL A 92 -17.04 11.11 -6.40
C VAL A 92 -17.10 11.51 -7.88
N LYS A 93 -18.03 12.40 -8.24
CA LYS A 93 -18.17 12.90 -9.61
C LYS A 93 -16.89 13.61 -10.04
N GLY A 94 -16.32 13.15 -11.15
CA GLY A 94 -15.10 13.72 -11.73
C GLY A 94 -13.80 13.23 -11.10
N VAL A 95 -13.85 12.33 -10.11
CA VAL A 95 -12.66 11.65 -9.59
C VAL A 95 -12.30 10.50 -10.53
N GLU A 96 -11.01 10.31 -10.79
CA GLU A 96 -10.53 9.24 -11.67
C GLU A 96 -10.84 7.86 -11.09
N VAL A 97 -11.39 6.96 -11.90
CA VAL A 97 -11.66 5.57 -11.52
C VAL A 97 -10.54 4.69 -12.06
N ILE A 98 -9.75 4.10 -11.16
CA ILE A 98 -8.65 3.19 -11.49
C ILE A 98 -9.12 1.76 -11.28
N ASP A 99 -9.91 1.24 -12.21
CA ASP A 99 -10.37 -0.14 -12.13
C ASP A 99 -10.02 -0.91 -13.41
N GLU A 100 -9.78 -2.21 -13.23
CA GLU A 100 -9.81 -3.22 -14.28
C GLU A 100 -10.92 -4.22 -13.94
N ALA A 101 -11.45 -4.90 -14.96
CA ALA A 101 -12.49 -5.89 -14.75
C ALA A 101 -12.04 -6.93 -13.70
N ASN A 102 -12.94 -7.25 -12.75
CA ASN A 102 -12.78 -8.30 -11.71
C ASN A 102 -12.03 -7.91 -10.42
N TYR A 103 -12.26 -6.71 -9.88
CA TYR A 103 -11.79 -6.31 -8.53
C TYR A 103 -10.26 -6.13 -8.40
N ASP A 104 -9.53 -6.09 -9.51
CA ASP A 104 -8.09 -5.91 -9.53
C ASP A 104 -7.74 -4.46 -9.93
N PRO A 105 -7.09 -3.68 -9.05
CA PRO A 105 -6.67 -2.33 -9.40
C PRO A 105 -5.51 -2.36 -10.40
N ASN A 106 -5.62 -1.57 -11.47
CA ASN A 106 -4.53 -1.41 -12.44
C ASN A 106 -3.32 -0.72 -11.77
N LEU A 107 -2.24 -1.48 -11.56
CA LEU A 107 -1.03 -0.98 -10.89
C LEU A 107 -0.25 0.04 -11.70
N GLU A 108 -0.29 -0.02 -13.04
CA GLU A 108 0.39 0.92 -13.92
C GLU A 108 -0.23 2.33 -13.82
N LYS A 109 -1.56 2.39 -13.69
CA LYS A 109 -2.29 3.64 -13.43
C LYS A 109 -2.00 4.21 -12.04
N LEU A 110 -1.79 3.36 -11.03
CA LEU A 110 -1.43 3.84 -9.68
C LEU A 110 -0.05 4.52 -9.63
N LEU A 111 0.87 4.13 -10.51
CA LEU A 111 2.23 4.65 -10.55
C LEU A 111 2.37 5.95 -11.34
N ASN A 112 1.50 6.16 -12.33
CA ASN A 112 1.53 7.33 -13.22
C ASN A 112 0.58 8.45 -12.76
#